data_AF-A0A7S0MWW8-F1
#
_entry.id   AF-A0A7S0MWW8-F1
#
_cell.length_a   1.000
_cell.length_b   1.000
_cell.length_c   1.000
_cell.angle_alpha   90.00
_cell.angle_beta   90.00
_cell.angle_gamma   90.00
#
_symmetry.space_group_name_H-M   'P 1'
#
loop_
_entity.id
_entity.type
_entity.pdbx_description
1 polymer ?
#
loop_
_entity_poly.entity_id
_entity_poly.type
_entity_poly.pdbx_seq_one_letter_code
_entity_poly.pdbx_strand_id
1 'polypeptide(L)'
;MAKGKAKKAKLQEKKARETSKVKAKEEKHKDEESNAESLDLKVVGLENLGNTCFFNSVLQNLATLEAVHEKYGNVSTDDTTTGEPDGPLHSGMRVLLSGMQSAGKVYNPRPVFNAVCKRAPQFKSMQQQDSHELLRYLL
;
A
#
# COMPACT_ATOMS: atom_id res chain seq x y z
N MET A 1 3.20 44.04 39.96
CA MET A 1 2.38 42.89 39.52
C MET A 1 3.19 42.05 38.53
N ALA A 2 3.89 41.00 39.00
CA ALA A 2 4.88 40.26 38.20
C ALA A 2 4.78 38.74 38.43
N LYS A 3 3.67 38.13 37.98
CA LYS A 3 3.42 36.67 38.13
C LYS A 3 2.92 36.01 36.84
N GLY A 4 3.37 36.48 35.66
CA GLY A 4 2.88 36.00 34.35
C GLY A 4 3.88 35.20 33.50
N LYS A 5 5.19 35.22 33.79
CA LYS A 5 6.22 34.69 32.86
C LYS A 5 6.91 33.39 33.29
N ALA A 6 6.70 32.91 34.52
CA ALA A 6 7.38 31.72 35.05
C ALA A 6 6.63 30.38 34.85
N LYS A 7 5.38 30.39 34.36
CA LYS A 7 4.57 29.16 34.19
C LYS A 7 4.66 28.51 32.80
N LYS A 8 5.16 29.23 31.77
CA LYS A 8 5.31 28.70 30.40
C LYS A 8 6.63 27.95 30.17
N ALA A 9 7.68 28.22 30.95
CA ALA A 9 8.96 27.53 30.82
C ALA A 9 8.94 26.08 31.38
N LYS A 10 8.12 25.79 32.39
CA LYS A 10 8.04 24.45 33.02
C LYS A 10 7.18 23.41 32.29
N LEU A 11 6.41 23.80 31.26
CA LEU A 11 5.61 22.86 30.47
C LEU A 11 6.35 22.35 29.22
N GLN A 12 7.40 23.06 28.77
CA GLN A 12 8.16 22.67 27.58
C GLN A 12 9.34 21.73 27.87
N GLU A 13 9.82 21.68 29.13
CA GLU A 13 10.88 20.76 29.55
C GLU A 13 10.38 19.31 29.77
N LYS A 14 9.07 19.12 30.02
CA LYS A 14 8.49 17.79 30.25
C LYS A 14 8.21 17.02 28.96
N LYS A 15 8.02 17.71 27.82
CA LYS A 15 7.74 17.10 26.50
C LYS A 15 8.99 16.67 25.73
N ALA A 16 10.18 17.14 26.11
CA ALA A 16 11.45 16.74 25.48
C ALA A 16 12.02 15.42 26.05
N ARG A 17 11.53 14.98 27.22
CA ARG A 17 12.05 13.80 27.94
C ARG A 17 11.32 12.50 27.60
N GLU A 18 10.15 12.58 26.96
CA GLU A 18 9.38 11.41 26.50
C GLU A 18 9.71 11.02 25.05
N THR A 19 10.20 11.95 24.22
CA THR A 19 10.61 11.68 22.83
C THR A 19 11.97 10.99 22.69
N SER A 20 12.74 10.86 23.76
CA SER A 20 14.06 10.20 23.75
C SER A 20 14.01 8.71 24.14
N LYS A 21 12.84 8.16 24.50
CA LYS A 21 12.70 6.77 24.97
C LYS A 21 12.26 5.75 23.91
N VAL A 22 11.88 6.18 22.70
CA VAL A 22 11.41 5.27 21.64
C VAL A 22 12.52 4.90 20.64
N LYS A 23 13.70 5.51 20.72
CA LYS A 23 14.77 5.35 19.71
C LYS A 23 15.88 4.34 20.06
N ALA A 24 15.66 3.46 21.05
CA ALA A 24 16.69 2.53 21.52
C ALA A 24 16.10 1.14 21.87
N LYS A 25 15.53 0.47 20.87
CA LYS A 25 15.19 -0.96 20.76
C LYS A 25 14.49 -1.05 19.40
N GLU A 26 15.01 -1.69 18.36
CA GLU A 26 15.58 -3.03 18.32
C GLU A 26 16.81 -3.09 17.41
N GLU A 27 17.87 -3.69 17.94
CA GLU A 27 18.95 -4.27 17.15
C GLU A 27 18.57 -5.70 16.75
N LYS A 28 18.76 -6.01 15.46
CA LYS A 28 19.57 -7.14 14.97
C LYS A 28 19.11 -8.55 15.40
N HIS A 29 18.24 -9.14 14.57
CA HIS A 29 18.23 -10.59 14.38
C HIS A 29 19.00 -10.92 13.10
N LYS A 30 20.02 -11.75 13.25
CA LYS A 30 20.89 -12.25 12.20
C LYS A 30 20.58 -13.73 12.09
N ASP A 31 19.58 -14.07 11.29
CA ASP A 31 19.23 -15.45 11.00
C ASP A 31 19.72 -15.83 9.61
N GLU A 32 20.15 -17.08 9.52
CA GLU A 32 21.03 -17.63 8.51
C GLU A 32 20.39 -17.81 7.13
N GLU A 33 21.29 -17.77 6.16
CA GLU A 33 21.11 -17.81 4.72
C GLU A 33 20.48 -19.13 4.24
N SER A 34 19.21 -19.04 3.79
CA SER A 34 18.70 -19.87 2.71
C SER A 34 18.65 -19.01 1.46
N ASN A 35 19.40 -19.37 0.42
CA ASN A 35 19.46 -18.68 -0.86
C ASN A 35 18.12 -18.84 -1.62
N ALA A 36 17.10 -18.12 -1.16
CA ALA A 36 15.96 -17.71 -1.96
C ALA A 36 16.21 -16.22 -2.26
N GLU A 37 16.27 -15.84 -3.53
CA GLU A 37 16.32 -14.43 -3.90
C GLU A 37 15.10 -13.73 -3.27
N SER A 38 15.30 -13.01 -2.18
CA SER A 38 14.22 -12.31 -1.51
C SER A 38 13.78 -11.15 -2.40
N LEU A 39 12.61 -11.28 -3.02
CA LEU A 39 12.00 -10.16 -3.73
C LEU A 39 11.74 -9.05 -2.70
N ASP A 40 12.43 -7.91 -2.81
CA ASP A 40 12.17 -6.73 -1.98
C ASP A 40 10.84 -6.10 -2.43
N LEU A 41 9.72 -6.74 -2.06
CA LEU A 41 8.37 -6.35 -2.43
C LEU A 41 7.96 -5.12 -1.63
N LYS A 42 8.29 -3.95 -2.19
CA LYS A 42 7.96 -2.68 -1.58
C LYS A 42 6.49 -2.31 -1.80
N VAL A 43 5.82 -2.00 -0.70
CA VAL A 43 4.46 -1.47 -0.67
C VAL A 43 4.48 -0.04 -0.14
N VAL A 44 3.80 0.87 -0.84
CA VAL A 44 3.62 2.27 -0.42
C VAL A 44 2.18 2.57 -0.02
N GLY A 45 1.98 3.72 0.62
CA GLY A 45 0.64 4.25 0.90
C GLY A 45 -0.16 4.51 -0.39
N LEU A 46 -1.46 4.24 -0.36
CA LEU A 46 -2.38 4.56 -1.45
C LEU A 46 -3.23 5.78 -1.11
N GLU A 47 -3.42 6.68 -2.07
CA GLU A 47 -4.30 7.85 -1.93
C GLU A 47 -5.74 7.39 -1.71
N ASN A 48 -6.43 7.96 -0.73
CA ASN A 48 -7.85 7.69 -0.51
C ASN A 48 -8.68 8.58 -1.43
N LEU A 49 -9.41 7.97 -2.36
CA LEU A 49 -10.22 8.65 -3.37
C LEU A 49 -11.63 9.01 -2.88
N GLY A 50 -11.90 8.84 -1.57
CA GLY A 50 -13.20 9.04 -0.92
C GLY A 50 -13.83 7.71 -0.52
N ASN A 51 -13.93 7.43 0.79
CA ASN A 51 -14.44 6.17 1.34
C ASN A 51 -13.82 4.88 0.75
N THR A 52 -12.62 4.95 0.16
CA THR A 52 -11.97 3.84 -0.53
C THR A 52 -10.89 3.16 0.32
N CYS A 53 -10.91 3.34 1.64
CA CYS A 53 -9.97 2.64 2.52
C CYS A 53 -10.11 1.12 2.45
N PHE A 54 -11.33 0.59 2.24
CA PHE A 54 -11.57 -0.84 2.01
C PHE A 54 -10.77 -1.36 0.79
N PHE A 55 -10.73 -0.56 -0.27
CA PHE A 55 -10.02 -0.86 -1.51
C PHE A 55 -8.51 -0.79 -1.31
N ASN A 56 -8.04 0.25 -0.64
CA ASN A 56 -6.61 0.44 -0.38
C ASN A 56 -6.04 -0.70 0.46
N SER A 57 -6.74 -1.12 1.53
CA SER A 57 -6.31 -2.22 2.39
C SER A 57 -6.19 -3.53 1.62
N VAL A 58 -7.17 -3.86 0.76
CA VAL A 58 -7.14 -5.08 -0.06
C VAL A 58 -5.97 -5.05 -1.04
N LEU A 59 -5.79 -3.95 -1.78
CA LEU A 59 -4.70 -3.85 -2.75
C LEU A 59 -3.31 -3.93 -2.11
N GLN A 60 -3.12 -3.28 -0.95
CA GLN A 60 -1.85 -3.34 -0.23
C GLN A 60 -1.56 -4.76 0.28
N ASN A 61 -2.57 -5.47 0.77
CA ASN A 61 -2.42 -6.88 1.17
C ASN A 61 -2.09 -7.78 -0.02
N LEU A 62 -2.73 -7.56 -1.18
CA LEU A 62 -2.40 -8.32 -2.39
C LEU A 62 -0.98 -8.02 -2.89
N ALA A 63 -0.54 -6.76 -2.79
CA ALA A 63 0.78 -6.33 -3.23
C ALA A 63 1.94 -6.88 -2.38
N THR A 64 1.68 -7.44 -1.19
CA THR A 64 2.71 -8.14 -0.41
C THR A 64 2.87 -9.62 -0.78
N LEU A 65 2.01 -10.17 -1.64
CA LEU A 65 2.03 -11.60 -1.96
C LEU A 65 2.93 -11.88 -3.18
N GLU A 66 3.93 -12.75 -3.02
CA GLU A 66 4.83 -13.16 -4.10
C GLU A 66 4.07 -13.73 -5.30
N ALA A 67 3.08 -14.60 -5.07
CA ALA A 67 2.25 -15.18 -6.12
C ALA A 67 1.49 -14.12 -6.96
N VAL A 68 1.18 -12.96 -6.38
CA VAL A 68 0.59 -11.84 -7.12
C VAL A 68 1.65 -11.21 -8.03
N HIS A 69 2.87 -10.99 -7.53
CA HIS A 69 3.96 -10.48 -8.37
C HIS A 69 4.38 -11.47 -9.46
N GLU A 70 4.37 -12.77 -9.21
CA GLU A 70 4.62 -13.77 -10.26
C GLU A 70 3.56 -13.72 -11.35
N LYS A 71 2.28 -13.61 -10.96
CA LYS A 71 1.14 -13.56 -11.89
C LYS A 71 1.13 -12.29 -12.74
N TYR A 72 1.53 -11.15 -12.18
CA TYR A 72 1.41 -9.83 -12.81
C TYR A 72 2.77 -9.23 -13.25
N GLY A 73 3.90 -9.85 -12.89
CA GLY A 73 5.26 -9.34 -13.13
C GLY A 73 5.89 -9.78 -14.44
N ASN A 74 5.45 -10.93 -15.01
CA ASN A 74 5.98 -11.43 -16.28
C ASN A 74 5.43 -10.63 -17.47
N VAL A 75 6.08 -9.51 -17.75
CA VAL A 75 5.93 -8.78 -19.02
C VAL A 75 6.98 -9.32 -19.99
N SER A 76 6.70 -10.46 -20.62
CA SER A 76 7.37 -10.76 -21.89
C SER A 76 6.72 -9.87 -22.95
N THR A 77 7.46 -8.88 -23.44
CA THR A 77 7.06 -8.00 -24.55
C THR A 77 7.08 -8.71 -25.91
N ASP A 78 7.25 -10.04 -25.94
CA ASP A 78 7.20 -10.85 -27.15
C ASP A 78 5.79 -11.41 -27.31
N ASP A 79 4.97 -10.63 -28.01
CA ASP A 79 3.57 -10.90 -28.29
C ASP A 79 3.46 -11.94 -29.42
N THR A 80 3.45 -13.24 -29.08
CA THR A 80 2.91 -14.29 -29.97
C THR A 80 2.30 -15.48 -29.21
N THR A 81 1.80 -15.29 -27.97
CA THR A 81 0.95 -16.32 -27.34
C THR A 81 -0.48 -15.83 -27.23
N THR A 82 -1.34 -16.57 -27.91
CA THR A 82 -2.80 -16.49 -28.05
C THR A 82 -3.55 -16.60 -26.71
N GLY A 83 -3.26 -15.71 -25.76
CA GLY A 83 -4.05 -15.46 -24.56
C GLY A 83 -4.93 -14.23 -24.77
N GLU A 84 -6.14 -14.22 -24.21
CA GLU A 84 -7.04 -13.06 -24.28
C GLU A 84 -6.30 -11.74 -23.97
N PRO A 85 -6.62 -10.63 -24.65
CA PRO A 85 -6.00 -9.34 -24.36
C PRO A 85 -6.24 -9.00 -22.89
N ASP A 86 -5.15 -8.79 -22.14
CA ASP A 86 -5.22 -8.48 -20.71
C ASP A 86 -6.23 -7.37 -20.45
N GLY A 87 -7.35 -7.74 -19.82
CA GLY A 87 -8.43 -6.81 -19.54
C GLY A 87 -7.95 -5.63 -18.69
N PRO A 88 -8.70 -4.52 -18.64
CA PRO A 88 -8.31 -3.30 -17.92
C PRO A 88 -7.93 -3.50 -16.44
N LEU A 89 -8.49 -4.53 -15.80
CA LEU A 89 -8.16 -4.89 -14.43
C LEU A 89 -6.76 -5.53 -14.33
N HIS A 90 -6.45 -6.45 -15.24
CA HIS A 90 -5.15 -7.11 -15.26
C HIS A 90 -4.03 -6.09 -15.52
N SER A 91 -4.17 -5.27 -16.56
CA SER A 91 -3.20 -4.21 -16.86
C SER A 91 -3.12 -3.16 -15.74
N GLY A 92 -4.26 -2.77 -15.15
CA GLY A 92 -4.30 -1.89 -13.99
C GLY A 92 -3.56 -2.45 -12.77
N MET A 93 -3.62 -3.77 -12.56
CA MET A 93 -2.92 -4.44 -11.49
C MET A 93 -1.40 -4.40 -11.69
N ARG A 94 -0.92 -4.68 -12.92
CA ARG A 94 0.51 -4.54 -13.26
C ARG A 94 1.04 -3.14 -12.99
N VAL A 95 0.30 -2.13 -13.46
CA VAL A 95 0.68 -0.72 -13.29
C VAL A 95 0.69 -0.34 -11.81
N LEU A 96 -0.25 -0.83 -11.01
CA LEU A 96 -0.23 -0.62 -9.55
C LEU A 96 1.04 -1.21 -8.93
N LEU A 97 1.33 -2.49 -9.17
CA LEU A 97 2.46 -3.18 -8.53
C LEU A 97 3.79 -2.54 -8.90
N SER A 98 4.00 -2.20 -10.17
CA SER A 98 5.18 -1.47 -10.63
C SER A 98 5.25 -0.07 -10.00
N GLY A 99 4.11 0.64 -9.93
CA GLY A 99 4.03 1.96 -9.31
C GLY A 99 4.37 1.97 -7.82
N MET A 100 4.03 0.90 -7.10
CA MET A 100 4.27 0.77 -5.65
C MET A 100 5.74 0.54 -5.30
N GLN A 101 6.58 0.09 -6.25
CA GLN A 101 8.02 -0.06 -6.04
C GLN A 101 8.74 1.30 -5.87
N SER A 102 8.11 2.40 -6.27
CA SER A 102 8.67 3.75 -6.13
C SER A 102 8.63 4.23 -4.68
N ALA A 103 9.79 4.23 -4.02
CA ALA A 103 9.93 4.61 -2.61
C ALA A 103 9.46 6.03 -2.27
N GLY A 104 8.79 6.19 -1.12
CA GLY A 104 8.60 7.49 -0.47
C GLY A 104 7.44 8.34 -0.99
N LYS A 105 6.64 7.84 -1.95
CA LYS A 105 5.48 8.55 -2.49
C LYS A 105 4.19 7.77 -2.26
N VAL A 106 3.11 8.50 -1.96
CA VAL A 106 1.75 7.95 -1.96
C VAL A 106 1.30 7.72 -3.41
N TYR A 107 0.86 6.52 -3.74
CA TYR A 107 0.42 6.15 -5.09
C TYR A 107 -1.07 6.40 -5.28
N ASN A 108 -1.48 6.88 -6.46
CA ASN A 108 -2.90 7.12 -6.78
C ASN A 108 -3.51 5.87 -7.44
N PRO A 109 -4.42 5.14 -6.78
CA PRO A 109 -4.92 3.85 -7.27
C PRO A 109 -6.09 3.98 -8.26
N ARG A 110 -6.38 5.19 -8.78
CA ARG A 110 -7.56 5.44 -9.61
C ARG A 110 -7.64 4.63 -10.90
N PRO A 111 -6.53 4.32 -11.61
CA PRO A 111 -6.59 3.46 -12.79
C PRO A 111 -7.16 2.06 -12.50
N VAL A 112 -6.62 1.38 -11.49
CA VAL A 112 -7.09 0.04 -11.08
C VAL A 112 -8.48 0.11 -10.45
N PHE A 113 -8.78 1.17 -9.69
CA PHE A 113 -10.10 1.40 -9.13
C PHE A 113 -11.19 1.51 -10.23
N ASN A 114 -10.92 2.30 -11.28
CA ASN A 114 -11.82 2.45 -12.41
C ASN A 114 -12.01 1.12 -13.15
N ALA A 115 -10.95 0.31 -13.29
CA ALA A 115 -11.04 -1.00 -13.90
C ALA A 115 -11.93 -1.96 -13.09
N VAL A 116 -11.82 -1.96 -11.76
CA VAL A 116 -12.72 -2.70 -10.88
C VAL A 116 -14.15 -2.22 -11.05
N CYS A 117 -14.41 -0.91 -11.00
CA CYS A 117 -15.76 -0.36 -11.12
C CYS A 117 -16.44 -0.64 -12.47
N LYS A 118 -15.65 -0.84 -13.54
CA LYS A 118 -16.20 -1.26 -14.84
C LYS A 118 -16.74 -2.69 -14.81
N ARG A 119 -16.09 -3.57 -14.03
CA ARG A 119 -16.45 -4.98 -13.92
C ARG A 119 -17.48 -5.22 -12.80
N ALA A 120 -17.34 -4.49 -11.69
CA ALA A 120 -18.19 -4.49 -10.51
C ALA A 120 -18.72 -3.08 -10.21
N PRO A 121 -19.84 -2.66 -10.84
CA PRO A 121 -20.40 -1.33 -10.68
C PRO A 121 -20.80 -0.96 -9.24
N GLN A 122 -21.02 -1.95 -8.36
CA GLN A 122 -21.39 -1.70 -6.96
C GLN A 122 -20.33 -0.88 -6.19
N PHE A 123 -19.05 -1.00 -6.56
CA PHE A 123 -17.96 -0.25 -5.93
C PHE A 123 -17.85 1.21 -6.42
N LYS A 124 -18.58 1.60 -7.48
CA LYS A 124 -18.49 2.95 -8.08
C LYS A 124 -19.10 4.05 -7.23
N SER A 125 -20.03 3.71 -6.34
CA SER A 125 -20.89 4.66 -5.61
C SER A 125 -20.17 5.54 -4.58
N MET A 126 -18.85 5.39 -4.40
CA MET A 126 -18.05 6.09 -3.37
C MET A 126 -18.62 5.95 -1.95
N GLN A 127 -19.44 4.91 -1.74
CA GLN A 127 -19.88 4.48 -0.42
C GLN A 127 -18.77 3.65 0.22
N GLN A 128 -18.79 3.56 1.55
CA GLN A 128 -17.99 2.53 2.23
C GLN A 128 -18.53 1.16 1.85
N GLN A 129 -17.62 0.22 1.57
CA GLN A 129 -17.93 -1.13 1.12
C GLN A 129 -17.14 -2.13 1.97
N ASP A 130 -17.55 -3.40 1.90
CA ASP A 130 -16.84 -4.47 2.58
C ASP A 130 -15.54 -4.82 1.82
N SER A 131 -14.42 -4.84 2.53
CA SER A 131 -13.12 -5.23 1.98
C SER A 131 -13.11 -6.70 1.55
N HIS A 132 -13.83 -7.56 2.28
CA HIS A 132 -13.93 -8.97 1.98
C HIS A 132 -14.77 -9.23 0.72
N GLU A 133 -15.83 -8.44 0.50
CA GLU A 133 -16.60 -8.52 -0.75
C GLU A 133 -15.73 -8.15 -1.95
N LEU A 134 -14.95 -7.06 -1.83
CA LEU A 134 -13.99 -6.69 -2.86
C LEU A 134 -12.95 -7.80 -3.10
N LEU A 135 -12.39 -8.40 -2.04
CA LEU A 135 -11.41 -9.47 -2.17
C LEU A 135 -12.00 -10.69 -2.91
N ARG A 136 -13.23 -11.10 -2.56
CA ARG A 136 -13.95 -12.16 -3.27
C ARG A 136 -14.19 -11.86 -4.75
N TYR A 137 -14.27 -10.58 -5.10
CA TYR A 137 -14.45 -10.17 -6.49
C TYR A 137 -13.14 -10.21 -7.29
N LEU A 138 -11.99 -10.05 -6.63
CA LEU A 138 -10.67 -9.98 -7.26
C LEU A 138 -9.98 -11.34 -7.42
N LEU A 139 -10.35 -12.34 -6.60
CA LEU A 139 -9.83 -13.71 -6.63
C LEU A 139 -10.73 -14.63 -7.46
#